data_AF-A0A7R9Q231-F1
#
_entry.id   AF-A0A7R9Q231-F1
#
_cell.length_a   1.000
_cell.length_b   1.000
_cell.length_c   1.000
_cell.angle_alpha   90.00
_cell.angle_beta   90.00
_cell.angle_gamma   90.00
#
_symmetry.space_group_name_H-M   'P 1'
#
loop_
_entity.id
_entity.type
_entity.pdbx_description
1 polymer ?
#
loop_
_entity_poly.entity_id
_entity_poly.type
_entity_poly.pdbx_seq_one_letter_code
_entity_poly.pdbx_strand_id
1 'polypeptide(L)'
;GYFSSVATYVPSSALWWMFYPMFSENIMPLFPENTPLMLIQCTSGSISGMTVAVITNPLDVLRANIQVRRIVGSYILAMKQLWAEEHFNIFKKGLSARITQSCISSAFIVAGYETLKRLSVSEEYRHTIKW
;
A
#
# COMPACT_ATOMS: atom_id res chain seq x y z
N GLY A 1 17.86 13.73 4.07
CA GLY A 1 16.41 13.59 3.83
C GLY A 1 16.09 13.01 2.46
N TYR A 2 16.39 13.74 1.38
CA TYR A 2 15.99 13.38 0.01
C TYR A 2 16.42 11.98 -0.46
N PHE A 3 17.71 11.64 -0.38
CA PHE A 3 18.23 10.34 -0.81
C PHE A 3 17.58 9.15 -0.07
N SER A 4 17.34 9.31 1.24
CA SER A 4 16.66 8.30 2.07
C SER A 4 15.21 8.09 1.62
N SER A 5 14.51 9.14 1.21
CA SER A 5 13.17 9.02 0.63
C SER A 5 13.19 8.30 -0.73
N VAL A 6 14.13 8.64 -1.62
CA VAL A 6 14.26 7.98 -2.93
C VAL A 6 14.54 6.48 -2.77
N ALA A 7 15.50 6.14 -1.89
CA ALA A 7 15.86 4.74 -1.60
C ALA A 7 14.70 3.92 -1.02
N THR A 8 13.67 4.57 -0.48
CA THR A 8 12.50 3.89 0.10
C THR A 8 11.33 3.85 -0.90
N TYR A 9 11.04 4.97 -1.57
CA TYR A 9 9.90 5.06 -2.48
C TYR A 9 10.11 4.32 -3.81
N VAL A 10 11.32 4.36 -4.37
CA VAL A 10 11.62 3.67 -5.64
C VAL A 10 11.33 2.17 -5.56
N PRO A 11 11.90 1.42 -4.59
CA PRO A 11 11.58 0.00 -4.47
C PRO A 11 10.13 -0.25 -4.06
N SER A 12 9.53 0.60 -3.21
CA SER A 12 8.11 0.47 -2.85
C SER A 12 7.19 0.58 -4.06
N SER A 13 7.42 1.56 -4.94
CA SER A 13 6.62 1.73 -6.15
C SER A 13 6.84 0.61 -7.15
N ALA A 14 8.09 0.17 -7.34
CA ALA A 14 8.42 -0.94 -8.23
C ALA A 14 7.71 -2.25 -7.79
N LEU A 15 7.76 -2.55 -6.50
CA LEU A 15 7.09 -3.74 -5.94
C LEU A 15 5.57 -3.63 -6.06
N TRP A 16 4.99 -2.44 -5.85
CA TRP A 16 3.55 -2.26 -6.00
C TRP A 16 3.07 -2.53 -7.42
N TRP A 17 3.77 -1.97 -8.42
CA TRP A 17 3.47 -2.23 -9.84
C TRP A 17 3.73 -3.67 -10.28
N MET A 18 4.63 -4.38 -9.60
CA MET A 18 4.86 -5.81 -9.84
C MET A 18 3.75 -6.68 -9.23
N PHE A 19 3.36 -6.41 -7.99
CA PHE A 19 2.40 -7.23 -7.25
C PHE A 19 0.95 -6.93 -7.63
N TYR A 20 0.62 -5.69 -7.99
CA TYR A 20 -0.73 -5.30 -8.38
C TYR A 20 -1.32 -6.17 -9.51
N PRO A 21 -0.69 -6.29 -10.69
CA PRO A 21 -1.22 -7.13 -11.78
C PRO A 21 -1.21 -8.61 -11.40
N MET A 22 -0.15 -9.07 -10.73
CA MET A 22 -0.04 -10.47 -10.29
C MET A 22 -1.19 -10.86 -9.36
N PHE A 23 -1.51 -10.06 -8.35
CA PHE A 23 -2.64 -10.34 -7.48
C PHE A 23 -3.98 -10.13 -8.19
N SER A 24 -4.10 -9.12 -9.06
CA SER A 24 -5.34 -8.89 -9.82
C SER A 24 -5.70 -10.11 -10.68
N GLU A 25 -4.73 -10.69 -11.40
CA GLU A 25 -4.94 -11.86 -12.25
C GLU A 25 -5.27 -13.12 -11.44
N ASN A 26 -4.64 -13.31 -10.27
CA ASN A 26 -4.89 -14.48 -9.42
C ASN A 26 -6.21 -14.39 -8.65
N ILE A 27 -6.67 -13.18 -8.33
CA ILE A 27 -7.87 -12.96 -7.53
C ILE A 27 -9.13 -12.83 -8.40
N MET A 28 -9.00 -12.31 -9.63
CA MET A 28 -10.11 -12.19 -10.58
C MET A 28 -10.93 -13.49 -10.77
N PRO A 29 -10.35 -14.69 -10.93
CA PRO A 29 -11.13 -15.93 -11.07
C PRO A 29 -11.82 -16.39 -9.78
N LEU A 30 -11.47 -15.84 -8.61
CA LEU A 30 -12.12 -16.17 -7.33
C LEU A 30 -13.43 -15.39 -7.12
N PHE A 31 -13.64 -14.31 -7.87
CA PHE A 31 -14.83 -13.47 -7.76
C PHE A 31 -15.93 -13.90 -8.73
N PRO A 32 -17.22 -13.84 -8.33
CA PRO A 32 -18.33 -14.06 -9.25
C PRO A 32 -18.30 -13.10 -10.44
N GLU A 33 -18.78 -13.52 -11.61
CA GLU A 33 -18.83 -12.72 -12.85
C GLU A 33 -19.58 -11.38 -12.71
N ASN A 34 -20.45 -11.24 -11.70
CA ASN A 34 -21.21 -10.02 -11.42
C ASN A 34 -20.47 -9.03 -10.50
N THR A 35 -19.22 -9.28 -10.12
CA THR A 35 -18.48 -8.41 -9.20
C THR A 35 -18.01 -7.14 -9.91
N PRO A 36 -18.18 -5.95 -9.32
CA PRO A 36 -17.63 -4.72 -9.88
C PRO A 36 -16.12 -4.82 -10.05
N LEU A 37 -15.61 -4.53 -11.26
CA LEU A 37 -14.16 -4.54 -11.55
C LEU A 37 -13.37 -3.70 -10.53
N MET A 38 -13.94 -2.58 -10.09
CA MET A 38 -13.31 -1.71 -9.10
C MET A 38 -13.15 -2.36 -7.73
N LEU A 39 -14.06 -3.26 -7.32
CA LEU A 39 -13.91 -4.01 -6.06
C LEU A 39 -12.76 -5.01 -6.17
N ILE A 40 -12.62 -5.66 -7.32
CA ILE A 40 -11.49 -6.57 -7.62
C ILE A 40 -10.17 -5.78 -7.60
N GLN A 41 -10.12 -4.60 -8.24
CA GLN A 41 -8.95 -3.73 -8.23
C GLN A 41 -8.61 -3.17 -6.85
N CYS A 42 -9.63 -2.83 -6.05
CA CYS A 42 -9.42 -2.37 -4.68
C CYS A 42 -8.83 -3.49 -3.83
N THR A 43 -9.41 -4.70 -3.87
CA THR A 43 -8.92 -5.84 -3.09
C THR A 43 -7.51 -6.28 -3.52
N SER A 44 -7.25 -6.36 -4.82
CA SER A 44 -5.90 -6.67 -5.33
C SER A 44 -4.89 -5.57 -4.98
N GLY A 45 -5.31 -4.30 -5.05
CA GLY A 45 -4.54 -3.14 -4.62
C GLY A 45 -4.22 -3.16 -3.13
N SER A 46 -5.18 -3.52 -2.28
CA SER A 46 -4.97 -3.67 -0.83
C SER A 46 -3.96 -4.76 -0.51
N ILE A 47 -4.11 -5.95 -1.12
CA ILE A 47 -3.24 -7.11 -0.89
C ILE A 47 -1.82 -6.84 -1.41
N SER A 48 -1.71 -6.21 -2.58
CA SER A 48 -0.45 -5.70 -3.10
C SER A 48 0.19 -4.72 -2.12
N GLY A 49 -0.56 -3.71 -1.67
CA GLY A 49 -0.10 -2.72 -0.70
C GLY A 49 0.38 -3.32 0.63
N MET A 50 -0.34 -4.31 1.17
CA MET A 50 0.07 -5.04 2.36
C MET A 50 1.37 -5.83 2.14
N THR A 51 1.49 -6.52 1.01
CA THR A 51 2.68 -7.30 0.66
C THR A 51 3.91 -6.40 0.50
N VAL A 52 3.75 -5.28 -0.21
CA VAL A 52 4.78 -4.25 -0.35
C VAL A 52 5.16 -3.68 1.00
N ALA A 53 4.18 -3.41 1.87
CA ALA A 53 4.43 -2.88 3.20
C ALA A 53 5.27 -3.84 4.05
N VAL A 54 5.03 -5.15 3.98
CA VAL A 54 5.86 -6.16 4.68
C VAL A 54 7.30 -6.14 4.17
N ILE A 55 7.50 -6.14 2.85
CA ILE A 55 8.83 -6.20 2.24
C ILE A 55 9.62 -4.90 2.48
N THR A 56 8.96 -3.75 2.38
CA THR A 56 9.59 -2.42 2.48
C THR A 56 9.61 -1.85 3.89
N ASN A 57 8.96 -2.51 4.86
CA ASN A 57 8.94 -2.08 6.26
C ASN A 57 10.32 -1.68 6.83
N PRO A 58 11.39 -2.50 6.68
CA PRO A 58 12.69 -2.12 7.21
C PRO A 58 13.28 -0.86 6.57
N LEU A 59 13.00 -0.60 5.29
CA LEU A 59 13.45 0.61 4.60
C LEU A 59 12.74 1.85 5.14
N ASP A 60 11.44 1.75 5.37
CA ASP A 60 10.64 2.84 5.96
C ASP A 60 11.04 3.14 7.41
N VAL A 61 11.31 2.12 8.22
CA VAL A 61 11.80 2.30 9.59
C VAL A 61 13.17 2.99 9.59
N LEU A 62 14.06 2.61 8.67
CA LEU A 62 15.37 3.25 8.53
C LEU A 62 15.24 4.71 8.07
N ARG A 63 14.34 5.00 7.12
CA ARG A 63 14.04 6.36 6.70
C ARG A 63 13.49 7.20 7.85
N ALA A 64 12.54 6.67 8.62
CA ALA A 64 11.98 7.36 9.78
C ALA A 64 13.07 7.62 10.84
N ASN A 65 13.95 6.65 11.11
CA ASN A 65 15.07 6.83 12.03
C ASN A 65 16.01 7.96 11.59
N ILE A 66 16.40 8.00 10.31
CA ILE A 66 17.25 9.05 9.74
C ILE A 66 16.60 10.43 9.88
N GLN A 67 15.28 10.52 9.64
CA GLN A 67 14.54 11.79 9.73
C GLN A 67 14.39 12.28 11.18
N VAL A 68 14.02 11.39 12.11
CA VAL A 68 13.84 11.72 13.53
C VAL A 68 15.16 12.11 14.17
N ARG A 69 16.22 11.33 13.93
CA ARG A 69 17.55 11.56 14.52
C ARG A 69 18.39 12.59 13.77
N ARG A 70 17.88 13.10 12.63
CA ARG A 70 18.56 14.07 11.76
C ARG A 70 20.00 13.64 11.39
N ILE A 71 20.20 12.35 11.14
CA ILE A 71 21.52 11.81 10.78
C ILE A 71 21.87 12.30 9.36
N VAL A 72 22.95 13.06 9.23
CA VAL A 72 23.41 13.63 7.96
C VAL A 72 24.68 12.90 7.50
N GLY A 73 24.72 12.47 6.24
CA GLY A 73 25.95 12.04 5.57
C GLY A 73 26.31 10.55 5.63
N SER A 74 25.67 9.71 6.47
CA SER A 74 25.97 8.27 6.50
C SER A 74 24.74 7.38 6.72
N TYR A 75 24.24 6.79 5.63
CA TYR A 75 23.14 5.82 5.65
C TYR A 75 23.53 4.51 6.37
N ILE A 76 24.78 4.08 6.20
CA ILE A 76 25.33 2.88 6.83
C ILE A 76 25.42 3.06 8.35
N LEU A 77 25.83 4.24 8.82
CA LEU A 77 25.86 4.54 10.26
C LEU A 77 24.45 4.48 10.87
N ALA A 78 23.47 5.08 10.20
CA ALA A 78 22.08 5.02 10.63
C ALA A 78 21.55 3.58 10.71
N MET A 79 21.87 2.75 9.71
CA MET A 79 21.50 1.33 9.71
C MET A 79 22.18 0.56 10.85
N LYS A 80 23.48 0.81 11.13
CA LYS A 80 24.20 0.18 12.25
C LYS A 80 23.62 0.58 13.61
N GLN A 81 23.30 1.86 13.81
CA GLN A 81 22.68 2.35 15.04
C GLN A 81 21.28 1.75 15.23
N LEU A 82 20.46 1.75 14.17
CA LEU A 82 19.13 1.15 14.22
C LEU A 82 19.19 -0.36 14.52
N TRP A 83 20.14 -1.07 13.91
CA TRP A 83 20.34 -2.50 14.16
C TRP A 83 20.77 -2.78 15.60
N ALA A 84 21.60 -1.92 16.19
CA ALA A 84 22.03 -2.06 17.58
C ALA A 84 20.91 -1.81 18.60
N GLU A 85 19.91 -0.98 18.25
CA GLU A 85 18.79 -0.65 19.16
C GLU A 85 17.58 -1.59 19.00
N GLU A 86 17.18 -1.88 17.76
CA GLU A 86 15.92 -2.56 17.46
C GLU A 86 16.08 -4.03 17.03
N HIS A 87 17.27 -4.42 16.56
CA HIS A 87 17.54 -5.77 16.05
C HIS A 87 16.44 -6.27 15.08
N PHE A 88 15.83 -7.43 15.36
CA PHE A 88 14.75 -8.00 14.57
C PHE A 88 13.41 -7.26 14.68
N ASN A 89 13.26 -6.33 15.62
CA ASN A 89 12.03 -5.58 15.79
C ASN A 89 11.78 -4.60 14.62
N ILE A 90 12.83 -4.27 13.84
CA ILE A 90 12.74 -3.44 12.64
C ILE A 90 11.71 -3.98 11.63
N PHE A 91 11.54 -5.31 11.54
CA PHE A 91 10.58 -5.92 10.62
C PHE A 91 9.12 -5.77 11.06
N LYS A 92 8.86 -5.65 12.36
CA LYS A 92 7.51 -5.60 12.93
C LYS A 92 7.09 -4.17 13.30
N LYS A 93 8.05 -3.31 13.63
CA LYS A 93 7.81 -1.93 14.07
C LYS A 93 7.13 -1.14 12.95
N GLY A 94 5.94 -0.61 13.26
CA GLY A 94 5.13 0.17 12.32
C GLY A 94 4.34 -0.65 11.28
N LEU A 95 4.55 -1.96 11.18
CA LEU A 95 3.91 -2.79 10.16
C LEU A 95 2.38 -2.84 10.32
N SER A 96 1.89 -3.00 11.55
CA SER A 96 0.46 -3.01 11.85
C SER A 96 -0.21 -1.68 11.44
N ALA A 97 0.43 -0.55 11.72
CA ALA A 97 -0.08 0.76 11.31
C ALA A 97 -0.17 0.89 9.79
N ARG A 98 0.81 0.36 9.04
CA ARG A 98 0.79 0.37 7.56
C ARG A 98 -0.28 -0.53 6.97
N ILE A 99 -0.49 -1.71 7.55
CA ILE A 99 -1.55 -2.63 7.14
C ILE A 99 -2.91 -1.96 7.39
N THR A 100 -3.13 -1.42 8.59
CA THR A 100 -4.37 -0.72 8.93
C THR A 100 -4.61 0.48 8.02
N GLN A 101 -3.57 1.28 7.72
CA GLN A 101 -3.67 2.38 6.76
C GLN A 101 -4.13 1.89 5.39
N SER A 102 -3.54 0.80 4.87
CA SER A 102 -3.91 0.24 3.56
C SER A 102 -5.37 -0.23 3.54
N CYS A 103 -5.84 -0.88 4.61
CA CYS A 103 -7.23 -1.30 4.75
C CYS A 103 -8.19 -0.09 4.77
N ILE A 104 -7.88 0.92 5.58
CA ILE A 104 -8.70 2.13 5.69
C ILE A 104 -8.76 2.87 4.36
N SER A 105 -7.62 3.10 3.70
CA SER A 105 -7.57 3.75 2.39
C SER A 105 -8.41 3.02 1.35
N SER A 106 -8.37 1.69 1.36
CA SER A 106 -9.17 0.86 0.44
C SER A 106 -10.68 1.00 0.71
N ALA A 107 -11.09 1.03 1.99
CA ALA A 107 -12.48 1.26 2.36
C ALA A 107 -12.99 2.64 1.88
N PHE A 108 -12.18 3.68 2.04
CA PHE A 108 -12.52 5.02 1.54
C PHE A 108 -12.62 5.08 0.01
N ILE A 109 -11.74 4.39 -0.72
CA ILE A 109 -11.81 4.32 -2.19
C ILE A 109 -13.13 3.67 -2.64
N VAL A 110 -13.50 2.53 -2.03
CA VAL A 110 -14.76 1.84 -2.36
C VAL A 110 -15.97 2.71 -2.01
N ALA A 111 -16.01 3.26 -0.80
CA ALA A 111 -17.13 4.11 -0.36
C ALA A 111 -17.28 5.37 -1.23
N GLY A 112 -16.15 6.03 -1.56
CA GLY A 112 -16.14 7.21 -2.43
C GLY A 112 -16.59 6.87 -3.84
N TYR A 113 -16.13 5.76 -4.40
CA TYR A 113 -16.53 5.31 -5.73
C TYR A 113 -18.00 4.96 -5.81
N GLU A 114 -18.54 4.18 -4.86
CA GLU A 114 -19.96 3.84 -4.86
C GLU A 114 -20.85 5.08 -4.74
N THR A 115 -20.43 6.03 -3.90
CA THR A 115 -21.13 7.31 -3.74
C THR A 115 -21.11 8.12 -5.04
N LEU A 116 -19.94 8.27 -5.67
CA LEU A 116 -19.81 8.98 -6.94
C LEU A 116 -20.57 8.28 -8.07
N LYS A 117 -20.49 6.95 -8.15
CA LYS A 117 -21.26 6.16 -9.12
C LYS A 117 -22.77 6.39 -8.91
N ARG A 118 -23.28 6.39 -7.67
CA ARG A 118 -24.70 6.69 -7.40
C ARG A 118 -25.13 8.08 -7.86
N LEU A 119 -24.24 9.08 -7.73
CA LEU A 119 -24.53 10.47 -8.09
C LEU A 119 -24.37 10.76 -9.58
N SER A 120 -23.39 10.14 -10.25
CA SER A 120 -23.06 10.40 -11.66
C SER A 120 -23.85 9.54 -12.65
N VAL A 121 -24.62 8.57 -12.18
CA VAL A 121 -25.47 7.74 -13.04
C VAL A 121 -26.65 8.55 -13.55
N SER A 122 -26.62 8.84 -14.85
CA SER A 122 -27.76 9.39 -15.59
C SER A 122 -28.95 8.43 -15.53
N GLU A 123 -30.18 8.98 -15.43
CA GLU A 123 -31.42 8.21 -15.28
C GLU A 123 -31.62 7.14 -16.36
N GLU A 124 -31.07 7.36 -17.55
CA GLU A 124 -31.13 6.46 -18.70
C GLU A 124 -30.37 5.13 -18.49
N TYR A 125 -29.34 5.11 -17.63
CA TYR A 125 -28.49 3.93 -17.38
C TYR A 125 -28.76 3.26 -16.03
N ARG A 126 -29.72 3.75 -15.24
CA ARG A 126 -30.08 3.15 -13.94
C ARG A 126 -30.47 1.67 -14.05
N HIS A 127 -31.05 1.26 -15.17
CA HIS A 127 -31.54 -0.10 -15.40
C HIS A 127 -30.43 -1.11 -15.76
N THR A 128 -29.28 -0.63 -16.21
CA THR A 128 -28.14 -1.47 -16.64
C THR A 128 -27.13 -1.70 -15.52
N ILE A 129 -27.28 -0.97 -14.41
CA ILE A 129 -26.32 -0.99 -13.30
C ILE A 129 -26.74 -2.05 -12.30
N LYS A 130 -25.96 -3.13 -12.27
CA LYS A 130 -25.96 -4.07 -11.16
C LYS A 130 -25.30 -3.40 -9.95
N TRP A 131 -26.08 -3.31 -8.87
CA TRP A 131 -25.67 -2.76 -7.58
C TRP A 131 -24.87 -3.79 -6.79
#